data_AF-A0AAV6G0Q4-F1
#
_entry.id   AF-A0AAV6G0Q4-F1
#
_cell.length_a   1.000
_cell.length_b   1.000
_cell.length_c   1.000
_cell.angle_alpha   90.00
_cell.angle_beta   90.00
_cell.angle_gamma   90.00
#
_symmetry.space_group_name_H-M   'P 1'
#
loop_
_entity.id
_entity.type
_entity.pdbx_description
1 polymer ?
#
loop_
_entity_poly.entity_id
_entity_poly.type
_entity_poly.pdbx_seq_one_letter_code
_entity_poly.pdbx_strand_id
1 'polypeptide(L)'
;EANTKDVIPLFSITYVIAILFSILSCLRFDCVRNKVWVATFGVISAGLAVLSSFGMMLHIGVPFVMTVANSPFLILGIGVDDMFILLSCWQQTDVHDKVENRLANTYKEAAISITITTLTDVLAFYIGLMTPFRSVQSFCLYTSAAILFCYIYSITFFGAFLVLNGRRENSNKHWLTCKEVPEEGPVGQSKWYNLCCVGG
;
A
#
# COMPACT_ATOMS: atom_id res chain seq x y z
N GLU A 1 -9.45 15.89 -32.41
CA GLU A 1 -8.85 14.57 -32.67
C GLU A 1 -7.32 14.49 -32.53
N ALA A 2 -6.56 15.58 -32.77
CA ALA A 2 -5.10 15.55 -32.65
C ALA A 2 -4.57 15.42 -31.21
N ASN A 3 -5.24 16.01 -30.21
CA ASN A 3 -4.78 15.95 -28.82
C ASN A 3 -4.77 14.53 -28.24
N THR A 4 -5.76 13.69 -28.55
CA THR A 4 -5.93 12.36 -27.91
C THR A 4 -4.75 11.42 -28.17
N LYS A 5 -4.09 11.50 -29.34
CA LYS A 5 -2.95 10.63 -29.69
C LYS A 5 -1.65 11.02 -28.98
N ASP A 6 -1.49 12.29 -28.63
CA ASP A 6 -0.32 12.77 -27.87
C ASP A 6 -0.49 12.61 -26.36
N VAL A 7 -1.72 12.58 -25.84
CA VAL A 7 -1.92 12.37 -24.38
C VAL A 7 -1.74 10.92 -23.95
N ILE A 8 -2.01 9.94 -24.82
CA ILE A 8 -1.84 8.51 -24.50
C ILE A 8 -0.39 8.15 -24.12
N PRO A 9 0.66 8.55 -24.88
CA PRO A 9 2.04 8.30 -24.47
C PRO A 9 2.42 9.09 -23.22
N LEU A 10 1.93 10.33 -23.05
CA LEU A 10 2.16 11.09 -21.81
C LEU A 10 1.54 10.41 -20.57
N PHE A 11 0.32 9.89 -20.68
CA PHE A 11 -0.29 9.12 -19.58
C PHE A 11 0.48 7.85 -19.31
N SER A 12 0.86 7.09 -20.34
CA SER A 12 1.67 5.88 -20.18
C SER A 12 3.00 6.19 -19.47
N ILE A 13 3.67 7.27 -19.85
CA ILE A 13 4.91 7.72 -19.22
C ILE A 13 4.65 8.15 -17.76
N THR A 14 3.56 8.85 -17.49
CA THR A 14 3.20 9.30 -16.12
C THR A 14 2.86 8.11 -15.21
N TYR A 15 2.14 7.11 -15.71
CA TYR A 15 1.89 5.86 -14.98
C TYR A 15 3.18 5.08 -14.75
N VAL A 16 4.03 4.95 -15.77
CA VAL A 16 5.33 4.27 -15.64
C VAL A 16 6.20 5.00 -14.61
N ILE A 17 6.27 6.33 -14.65
CA ILE A 17 7.03 7.14 -13.69
C ILE A 17 6.42 7.07 -12.29
N ALA A 18 5.09 7.09 -12.14
CA ALA A 18 4.43 6.96 -10.85
C ALA A 18 4.68 5.58 -10.23
N ILE A 19 4.63 4.53 -11.04
CA ILE A 19 4.94 3.15 -10.63
C ILE A 19 6.42 3.05 -10.28
N LEU A 20 7.34 3.58 -11.11
CA LEU A 20 8.77 3.58 -10.84
C LEU A 20 9.13 4.41 -9.61
N PHE A 21 8.50 5.57 -9.42
CA PHE A 21 8.70 6.44 -8.28
C PHE A 21 8.13 5.81 -7.01
N SER A 22 6.97 5.14 -7.07
CA SER A 22 6.47 4.35 -5.94
C SER A 22 7.43 3.21 -5.59
N ILE A 23 7.96 2.50 -6.59
CA ILE A 23 8.97 1.44 -6.40
C ILE A 23 10.28 2.01 -5.83
N LEU A 24 10.74 3.17 -6.30
CA LEU A 24 11.98 3.84 -5.87
C LEU A 24 11.85 4.51 -4.50
N SER A 25 10.73 5.16 -4.19
CA SER A 25 10.44 5.73 -2.87
C SER A 25 10.22 4.66 -1.82
N CYS A 26 9.82 3.44 -2.22
CA CYS A 26 9.73 2.28 -1.34
C CYS A 26 11.04 1.47 -1.26
N LEU A 27 12.07 1.79 -2.04
CA LEU A 27 13.40 1.20 -1.92
C LEU A 27 14.15 1.82 -0.73
N ARG A 28 13.89 1.29 0.46
CA ARG A 28 14.76 1.50 1.62
C ARG A 28 15.75 0.34 1.69
N PHE A 29 17.04 0.65 1.48
CA PHE A 29 18.14 -0.30 1.54
C PHE A 29 18.37 -0.79 2.97
N ASP A 30 17.72 -1.88 3.39
CA ASP A 30 18.15 -2.64 4.57
C ASP A 30 17.89 -4.14 4.40
N CYS A 31 18.98 -4.91 4.33
CA CYS A 31 19.04 -6.27 3.77
C CYS A 31 18.59 -7.39 4.73
N VAL A 32 18.58 -7.16 6.06
CA VAL A 32 18.17 -8.17 7.07
C VAL A 32 16.71 -7.97 7.49
N ARG A 33 16.18 -6.76 7.27
CA ARG A 33 14.79 -6.35 7.55
C ARG A 33 13.99 -6.22 6.25
N ASN A 34 14.29 -7.09 5.28
CA ASN A 34 13.87 -7.01 3.89
C ASN A 34 12.34 -7.17 3.76
N LYS A 35 11.62 -6.08 4.03
CA LYS A 35 10.17 -5.94 3.91
C LYS A 35 9.75 -5.61 2.48
N VAL A 36 10.62 -5.85 1.50
CA VAL A 36 10.35 -5.66 0.07
C VAL A 36 9.05 -6.37 -0.31
N TRP A 37 8.78 -7.56 0.21
CA TRP A 37 7.51 -8.25 0.02
C TRP A 37 6.32 -7.49 0.62
N VAL A 38 6.43 -6.99 1.85
CA VAL A 38 5.36 -6.24 2.51
C VAL A 38 5.07 -4.94 1.74
N ALA A 39 6.11 -4.21 1.35
CA ALA A 39 5.97 -3.00 0.53
C ALA A 39 5.39 -3.31 -0.86
N THR A 40 5.83 -4.39 -1.50
CA THR A 40 5.32 -4.82 -2.80
C THR A 40 3.85 -5.22 -2.72
N PHE A 41 3.45 -5.98 -1.70
CA PHE A 41 2.04 -6.34 -1.48
C PHE A 41 1.18 -5.13 -1.12
N GLY A 42 1.72 -4.13 -0.41
CA GLY A 42 1.00 -2.89 -0.13
C GLY A 42 0.78 -2.04 -1.38
N VAL A 43 1.78 -1.91 -2.27
CA VAL A 43 1.61 -1.23 -3.57
C VAL A 43 0.63 -1.99 -4.46
N ILE A 44 0.70 -3.32 -4.50
CA ILE A 44 -0.28 -4.15 -5.23
C ILE A 44 -1.68 -3.94 -4.66
N SER A 45 -1.84 -3.88 -3.34
CA SER A 45 -3.12 -3.61 -2.66
C SER A 45 -3.71 -2.26 -3.08
N ALA A 46 -2.89 -1.21 -3.08
CA ALA A 46 -3.30 0.13 -3.52
C ALA A 46 -3.69 0.14 -5.02
N GLY A 47 -2.92 -0.56 -5.86
CA GLY A 47 -3.25 -0.73 -7.28
C GLY A 47 -4.57 -1.47 -7.51
N LEU A 48 -4.82 -2.55 -6.76
CA LEU A 48 -6.09 -3.29 -6.81
C LEU A 48 -7.28 -2.43 -6.34
N ALA A 49 -7.08 -1.59 -5.32
CA ALA A 49 -8.10 -0.65 -4.87
C ALA A 49 -8.46 0.39 -5.94
N VAL A 50 -7.46 0.94 -6.64
CA VAL A 50 -7.68 1.86 -7.77
C VAL A 50 -8.43 1.14 -8.90
N LEU A 51 -7.98 -0.05 -9.30
CA LEU A 51 -8.63 -0.81 -10.37
C LEU A 51 -10.10 -1.14 -10.02
N SER A 52 -10.37 -1.56 -8.78
CA SER A 52 -11.71 -1.93 -8.33
C SER A 52 -12.65 -0.73 -8.25
N SER A 53 -12.18 0.40 -7.70
CA SER A 53 -12.97 1.63 -7.60
C SER A 53 -13.27 2.26 -8.95
N PHE A 54 -12.27 2.34 -9.84
CA PHE A 54 -12.45 2.84 -11.19
C PHE A 54 -13.35 1.93 -12.01
N GLY A 55 -13.18 0.60 -11.89
CA GLY A 55 -14.05 -0.38 -12.53
C GLY A 55 -15.52 -0.23 -12.10
N MET A 56 -15.77 -0.08 -10.80
CA MET A 56 -17.12 0.13 -10.27
C MET A 56 -17.73 1.46 -10.76
N MET A 57 -16.95 2.54 -10.74
CA MET A 57 -17.42 3.87 -11.13
C MET A 57 -17.71 3.97 -12.64
N LEU A 58 -16.90 3.29 -13.47
CA LEU A 58 -17.16 3.13 -14.90
C LEU A 58 -18.43 2.28 -15.16
N HIS A 59 -18.65 1.23 -14.36
CA HIS A 59 -19.87 0.41 -14.46
C HIS A 59 -21.14 1.20 -14.10
N ILE A 60 -21.05 2.14 -13.15
CA ILE A 60 -22.18 3.02 -12.78
C ILE A 60 -22.44 4.10 -13.86
N GLY A 61 -21.54 4.23 -14.86
CA GLY A 61 -21.72 5.14 -16.00
C GLY A 61 -21.31 6.58 -15.70
N VAL A 62 -20.45 6.82 -14.71
CA VAL A 62 -19.96 8.17 -14.40
C VAL A 62 -18.96 8.62 -15.47
N PRO A 63 -19.12 9.83 -16.04
CA PRO A 63 -18.32 10.27 -17.18
C PRO A 63 -16.83 10.33 -16.84
N PHE A 64 -16.02 9.65 -17.64
CA PHE A 64 -14.56 9.68 -17.53
C PHE A 64 -14.01 10.95 -18.18
N VAL A 65 -13.53 11.88 -17.37
CA VAL A 65 -12.91 13.14 -17.81
C VAL A 65 -11.39 13.09 -17.65
N MET A 66 -10.66 13.86 -18.45
CA MET A 66 -9.19 13.89 -18.42
C MET A 66 -8.60 14.23 -17.04
N THR A 67 -9.32 14.99 -16.22
CA THR A 67 -8.90 15.28 -14.83
C THR A 67 -8.88 14.03 -13.95
N VAL A 68 -9.81 13.08 -14.16
CA VAL A 68 -9.87 11.79 -13.44
C VAL A 68 -8.66 10.92 -13.75
N ALA A 69 -8.02 11.09 -14.91
CA ALA A 69 -6.83 10.34 -15.27
C ALA A 69 -5.62 10.65 -14.37
N ASN A 70 -5.64 11.77 -13.63
CA ASN A 70 -4.62 12.12 -12.64
C ASN A 70 -4.95 11.60 -11.22
N SER A 71 -6.20 11.24 -10.94
CA SER A 71 -6.65 10.73 -9.63
C SER A 71 -5.83 9.52 -9.15
N PRO A 72 -5.46 8.52 -9.98
CA PRO A 72 -4.71 7.35 -9.52
C PRO A 72 -3.39 7.68 -8.85
N PHE A 73 -2.69 8.73 -9.30
CA PHE A 73 -1.44 9.17 -8.65
C PHE A 73 -1.69 9.64 -7.22
N LEU A 74 -2.76 10.44 -7.02
CA LEU A 74 -3.18 10.92 -5.71
C LEU A 74 -3.56 9.75 -4.81
N ILE A 75 -4.37 8.81 -5.31
CA ILE A 75 -4.84 7.64 -4.55
C ILE A 75 -3.68 6.71 -4.17
N LEU A 76 -2.73 6.48 -5.09
CA LEU A 76 -1.52 5.72 -4.79
C LEU A 76 -0.69 6.39 -3.68
N GLY A 77 -0.60 7.73 -3.69
CA GLY A 77 0.06 8.48 -2.61
C GLY A 77 -0.59 8.23 -1.25
N ILE A 78 -1.91 8.36 -1.17
CA ILE A 78 -2.67 8.09 0.07
C ILE A 78 -2.52 6.63 0.51
N GLY A 79 -2.67 5.68 -0.41
CA GLY A 79 -2.57 4.24 -0.08
C GLY A 79 -1.19 3.81 0.40
N VAL A 80 -0.13 4.43 -0.12
CA VAL A 80 1.25 4.19 0.34
C VAL A 80 1.48 4.82 1.71
N ASP A 81 0.91 5.99 2.00
CA ASP A 81 0.97 6.61 3.33
C ASP A 81 0.31 5.72 4.39
N ASP A 82 -0.91 5.23 4.13
CA ASP A 82 -1.64 4.29 5.00
C ASP A 82 -0.83 3.00 5.26
N MET A 83 -0.19 2.46 4.22
CA MET A 83 0.69 1.30 4.32
C MET A 83 1.87 1.58 5.26
N PHE A 84 2.51 2.75 5.14
CA PHE A 84 3.64 3.13 5.98
C PHE A 84 3.24 3.32 7.44
N ILE A 85 2.10 3.95 7.71
CA ILE A 85 1.56 4.11 9.07
C ILE A 85 1.34 2.74 9.71
N LEU A 86 0.63 1.83 9.03
CA LEU A 86 0.35 0.49 9.55
C LEU A 86 1.65 -0.32 9.76
N LEU A 87 2.62 -0.20 8.86
CA LEU A 87 3.91 -0.86 8.97
C LEU A 87 4.76 -0.30 10.12
N SER A 88 4.71 1.01 10.35
CA SER A 88 5.44 1.68 11.43
C SER A 88 4.93 1.25 12.79
N CYS A 89 3.60 1.24 12.99
CA CYS A 89 3.00 0.74 14.23
C CYS A 89 3.31 -0.76 14.43
N TRP A 90 3.28 -1.57 13.36
CA TRP A 90 3.69 -2.98 13.45
C TRP A 90 5.15 -3.14 13.93
N GLN A 91 6.06 -2.26 13.51
CA GLN A 91 7.47 -2.29 13.93
C GLN A 91 7.70 -1.90 15.38
N GLN A 92 6.78 -1.17 15.99
CA GLN A 92 6.86 -0.78 17.39
C GLN A 92 6.36 -1.89 18.33
N THR A 93 5.64 -2.89 17.80
CA THR A 93 5.21 -4.05 18.59
C THR A 93 6.35 -5.03 18.86
N ASP A 94 6.32 -5.65 20.05
CA ASP A 94 7.29 -6.66 20.46
C ASP A 94 7.21 -7.89 19.53
N VAL A 95 8.36 -8.41 19.11
CA VAL A 95 8.46 -9.54 18.17
C VAL A 95 8.09 -10.86 18.85
N HIS A 96 8.29 -10.99 20.16
CA HIS A 96 8.07 -12.22 20.92
C HIS A 96 6.60 -12.45 21.32
N ASP A 97 5.74 -11.46 21.12
CA ASP A 97 4.32 -11.59 21.39
C ASP A 97 3.58 -12.38 20.30
N LYS A 98 2.48 -13.03 20.70
CA LYS A 98 1.57 -13.70 19.76
C LYS A 98 1.13 -12.73 18.66
N VAL A 99 1.16 -13.20 17.42
CA VAL A 99 0.83 -12.41 16.23
C VAL A 99 -0.57 -11.78 16.33
N GLU A 100 -1.53 -12.46 16.96
CA GLU A 100 -2.86 -11.91 17.20
C GLU A 100 -2.83 -10.65 18.10
N ASN A 101 -2.03 -10.67 19.17
CA ASN A 101 -1.89 -9.54 20.09
C ASN A 101 -1.14 -8.38 19.43
N ARG A 102 -0.09 -8.68 18.65
CA ARG A 102 0.64 -7.68 17.87
C ARG A 102 -0.26 -6.97 16.87
N LEU A 103 -1.13 -7.71 16.19
CA LEU A 103 -2.10 -7.14 15.26
C LEU A 103 -3.12 -6.26 15.99
N ALA A 104 -3.67 -6.73 17.11
CA ALA A 104 -4.63 -5.97 17.89
C ALA A 104 -4.02 -4.62 18.36
N ASN A 105 -2.80 -4.64 18.89
CA ASN A 105 -2.10 -3.42 19.29
C ASN A 105 -1.79 -2.50 18.12
N THR A 106 -1.32 -3.06 17.00
CA THR A 106 -1.05 -2.29 15.78
C THR A 106 -2.32 -1.59 15.27
N TYR A 107 -3.45 -2.31 15.22
CA TYR A 107 -4.72 -1.78 14.73
C TYR A 107 -5.29 -0.74 15.68
N LYS A 108 -5.11 -0.91 16.98
CA LYS A 108 -5.58 0.05 17.98
C LYS A 108 -5.00 1.45 17.74
N GLU A 109 -3.77 1.56 17.26
CA GLU A 109 -3.15 2.86 16.98
C GLU A 109 -3.25 3.23 15.50
N ALA A 110 -2.80 2.36 14.60
CA ALA A 110 -2.73 2.66 13.17
C ALA A 110 -4.11 2.76 12.51
N ALA A 111 -5.05 1.85 12.83
CA ALA A 111 -6.34 1.85 12.16
C ALA A 111 -7.18 3.08 12.55
N ILE A 112 -7.04 3.59 13.78
CA ILE A 112 -7.68 4.84 14.19
C ILE A 112 -7.13 6.01 13.37
N SER A 113 -5.80 6.12 13.25
CA SER A 113 -5.16 7.17 12.45
C SER A 113 -5.63 7.15 10.99
N ILE A 114 -5.56 5.99 10.35
CA ILE A 114 -5.98 5.78 8.96
C ILE A 114 -7.47 6.10 8.77
N THR A 115 -8.32 5.73 9.73
CA THR A 115 -9.77 6.03 9.66
C THR A 115 -10.04 7.53 9.73
N ILE A 116 -9.29 8.27 10.55
CA ILE A 116 -9.44 9.72 10.66
C ILE A 116 -9.00 10.40 9.35
N THR A 117 -7.86 10.00 8.79
CA THR A 117 -7.36 10.55 7.51
C THR A 117 -8.34 10.27 6.39
N THR A 118 -8.76 9.01 6.21
CA THR A 118 -9.70 8.62 5.15
C THR A 118 -11.06 9.29 5.28
N LEU A 119 -11.59 9.44 6.50
CA LEU A 119 -12.85 10.16 6.74
C LEU A 119 -12.71 11.64 6.39
N THR A 120 -11.59 12.26 6.75
CA THR A 120 -11.29 13.66 6.43
C THR A 120 -11.17 13.86 4.92
N ASP A 121 -10.48 12.95 4.22
CA ASP A 121 -10.34 13.03 2.76
C ASP A 121 -11.68 12.83 2.06
N VAL A 122 -12.47 11.84 2.47
CA VAL A 122 -13.82 11.62 1.90
C VAL A 122 -14.70 12.86 2.10
N LEU A 123 -14.67 13.49 3.27
CA LEU A 123 -15.38 14.75 3.52
C LEU A 123 -14.87 15.89 2.65
N ALA A 124 -13.55 16.03 2.49
CA ALA A 124 -12.94 17.06 1.64
C ALA A 124 -13.36 16.88 0.17
N PHE A 125 -13.32 15.66 -0.36
CA PHE A 125 -13.76 15.36 -1.72
C PHE A 125 -15.27 15.48 -1.88
N TYR A 126 -16.05 15.16 -0.83
CA TYR A 126 -17.50 15.37 -0.82
C TYR A 126 -17.86 16.86 -0.92
N ILE A 127 -17.18 17.73 -0.16
CA ILE A 127 -17.34 19.19 -0.30
C ILE A 127 -16.95 19.64 -1.71
N GLY A 128 -15.93 19.02 -2.30
CA GLY A 128 -15.53 19.26 -3.70
C GLY A 128 -16.64 19.02 -4.73
N LEU A 129 -17.63 18.16 -4.42
CA LEU A 129 -18.80 17.92 -5.28
C LEU A 129 -19.74 19.14 -5.38
N MET A 130 -19.70 20.05 -4.41
CA MET A 130 -20.52 21.27 -4.44
C MET A 130 -20.00 22.31 -5.44
N THR A 131 -18.84 22.07 -6.05
CA THR A 131 -18.25 22.94 -7.07
C THR A 131 -19.12 22.97 -8.34
N PRO A 132 -19.34 24.13 -8.99
CA PRO A 132 -20.16 24.22 -10.21
C PRO A 132 -19.53 23.54 -11.45
N PHE A 133 -18.25 23.16 -11.41
CA PHE A 133 -17.53 22.56 -12.53
C PHE A 133 -17.74 21.03 -12.59
N ARG A 134 -18.41 20.55 -13.64
CA ARG A 134 -18.69 19.11 -13.87
C ARG A 134 -17.44 18.21 -13.91
N SER A 135 -16.31 18.75 -14.39
CA SER A 135 -15.03 18.00 -14.41
C SER A 135 -14.52 17.71 -13.00
N VAL A 136 -14.66 18.68 -12.08
CA VAL A 136 -14.25 18.55 -10.67
C VAL A 136 -15.19 17.61 -9.93
N GLN A 137 -16.50 17.69 -10.19
CA GLN A 137 -17.47 16.76 -9.59
C GLN A 137 -17.16 15.30 -9.92
N SER A 138 -16.87 15.01 -11.19
CA SER A 138 -16.51 13.65 -11.61
C SER A 138 -15.20 13.21 -10.94
N PHE A 139 -14.17 14.06 -10.94
CA PHE A 139 -12.90 13.81 -10.23
C PHE A 139 -13.12 13.48 -8.75
N CYS A 140 -13.89 14.29 -8.03
CA CYS A 140 -14.19 14.10 -6.61
C CYS A 140 -14.99 12.81 -6.35
N LEU A 141 -15.92 12.42 -7.22
CA LEU A 141 -16.64 11.13 -7.13
C LEU A 141 -15.68 9.95 -7.28
N TYR A 142 -14.84 9.95 -8.32
CA TYR A 142 -13.86 8.88 -8.55
C TYR A 142 -12.86 8.78 -7.39
N THR A 143 -12.32 9.91 -6.93
CA THR A 143 -11.32 9.92 -5.86
C THR A 143 -11.91 9.51 -4.50
N SER A 144 -13.10 10.00 -4.13
CA SER A 144 -13.76 9.60 -2.87
C SER A 144 -14.10 8.11 -2.83
N ALA A 145 -14.62 7.55 -3.92
CA ALA A 145 -14.85 6.12 -4.03
C ALA A 145 -13.53 5.33 -3.92
N ALA A 146 -12.47 5.78 -4.60
CA ALA A 146 -11.19 5.11 -4.55
C ALA A 146 -10.53 5.13 -3.16
N ILE A 147 -10.68 6.21 -2.40
CA ILE A 147 -10.20 6.30 -1.01
C ILE A 147 -10.95 5.29 -0.12
N LEU A 148 -12.26 5.15 -0.27
CA LEU A 148 -13.04 4.15 0.46
C LEU A 148 -12.57 2.72 0.14
N PHE A 149 -12.34 2.40 -1.14
CA PHE A 149 -11.77 1.11 -1.50
C PHE A 149 -10.35 0.95 -0.95
N CYS A 150 -9.51 1.98 -1.04
CA CYS A 150 -8.14 1.94 -0.51
C CYS A 150 -8.14 1.63 0.99
N TYR A 151 -8.99 2.28 1.78
CA TYR A 151 -9.20 1.99 3.19
C TYR A 151 -9.55 0.52 3.44
N ILE A 152 -10.54 -0.02 2.72
CA ILE A 152 -10.98 -1.41 2.86
C ILE A 152 -9.82 -2.37 2.56
N TYR A 153 -9.10 -2.17 1.46
CA TYR A 153 -7.97 -3.01 1.06
C TYR A 153 -6.78 -2.87 2.02
N SER A 154 -6.49 -1.67 2.53
CA SER A 154 -5.44 -1.43 3.52
C SER A 154 -5.71 -2.16 4.84
N ILE A 155 -6.95 -2.17 5.33
CA ILE A 155 -7.30 -2.85 6.59
C ILE A 155 -7.45 -4.36 6.40
N THR A 156 -8.00 -4.83 5.28
CA THR A 156 -8.28 -6.27 5.10
C THR A 156 -7.12 -7.00 4.43
N PHE A 157 -6.78 -6.63 3.21
CA PHE A 157 -5.77 -7.30 2.40
C PHE A 157 -4.38 -7.08 2.98
N PHE A 158 -3.95 -5.83 3.13
CA PHE A 158 -2.62 -5.52 3.66
C PHE A 158 -2.45 -5.98 5.12
N GLY A 159 -3.50 -5.81 5.93
CA GLY A 159 -3.62 -6.42 7.26
C GLY A 159 -3.37 -7.93 7.31
N ALA A 160 -4.02 -8.70 6.43
CA ALA A 160 -3.83 -10.14 6.36
C ALA A 160 -2.38 -10.51 5.97
N PHE A 161 -1.76 -9.77 5.07
CA PHE A 161 -0.34 -9.98 4.72
C PHE A 161 0.60 -9.66 5.87
N LEU A 162 0.31 -8.64 6.70
CA LEU A 162 1.08 -8.36 7.90
C LEU A 162 1.02 -9.52 8.90
N VAL A 163 -0.16 -10.11 9.12
CA VAL A 163 -0.32 -11.29 9.98
C VAL A 163 0.43 -12.48 9.42
N LEU A 164 0.31 -12.74 8.12
CA LEU A 164 1.00 -13.85 7.46
C LEU A 164 2.53 -13.69 7.61
N ASN A 165 3.03 -12.48 7.43
CA ASN A 165 4.44 -12.17 7.59
C ASN A 165 4.89 -12.24 9.05
N GLY A 166 4.05 -11.80 10.00
CA GLY A 166 4.32 -11.93 11.44
C GLY A 166 4.38 -13.39 11.90
N ARG A 167 3.51 -14.26 11.38
CA ARG A 167 3.57 -15.71 11.64
C ARG A 167 4.84 -16.35 11.07
N ARG A 168 5.31 -15.86 9.93
CA ARG A 168 6.57 -16.28 9.32
C ARG A 168 7.78 -15.84 10.15
N GLU A 169 7.78 -14.59 10.60
CA GLU A 169 8.80 -14.00 11.48
C GLU A 169 8.91 -14.80 12.78
N ASN A 170 7.78 -15.10 13.42
CA ASN A 170 7.72 -15.91 14.64
C ASN A 170 8.14 -17.39 14.46
N SER A 171 8.22 -17.89 13.22
CA SER A 171 8.70 -19.25 12.93
C SER A 171 10.15 -19.29 12.44
N ASN A 172 10.88 -18.17 12.49
CA ASN A 172 12.26 -18.04 11.98
C ASN A 172 12.44 -18.59 10.55
N LYS A 173 11.46 -18.37 9.66
CA LYS A 173 11.50 -18.90 8.28
C LYS A 173 12.15 -17.93 7.31
N HIS A 174 13.20 -18.37 6.61
CA HIS A 174 14.00 -17.56 5.68
C HIS A 174 13.13 -16.83 4.66
N TRP A 175 13.36 -15.53 4.43
CA TRP A 175 12.53 -14.60 3.62
C TRP A 175 12.23 -14.99 2.16
N LEU A 176 13.00 -15.89 1.55
CA LEU A 176 12.82 -16.34 0.16
C LEU A 176 12.28 -17.79 0.07
N THR A 177 12.67 -18.66 1.00
CA THR A 177 12.52 -20.12 0.86
C THR A 177 11.45 -20.75 1.76
N CYS A 178 10.84 -19.98 2.68
CA CYS A 178 9.83 -20.45 3.64
C CYS A 178 10.26 -21.69 4.46
N LYS A 179 11.57 -22.01 4.50
CA LYS A 179 12.15 -23.05 5.36
C LYS A 179 12.59 -22.44 6.69
N GLU A 180 12.45 -23.23 7.76
CA GLU A 180 12.93 -22.87 9.09
C GLU A 180 14.45 -22.72 9.07
N VAL A 181 14.92 -21.61 9.62
CA VAL A 181 16.33 -21.27 9.74
C VAL A 181 16.76 -21.61 11.16
N PRO A 182 17.84 -22.39 11.34
CA PRO A 182 18.34 -22.70 12.67
C PRO A 182 18.87 -21.44 13.38
N GLU A 183 18.57 -21.33 14.68
CA GLU A 183 18.91 -20.19 15.56
C GLU A 183 20.42 -20.06 15.83
N GLU A 184 21.19 -21.15 15.70
CA GLU A 184 22.65 -21.12 15.82
C GLU A 184 23.31 -21.44 14.47
N GLY A 185 24.11 -20.49 13.97
CA GLY A 185 24.93 -20.70 12.78
C GLY A 185 26.04 -21.72 13.06
N PRO A 186 26.30 -22.68 12.15
CA PRO A 186 27.40 -23.62 12.32
C PRO A 186 28.74 -22.86 12.40
N VAL A 187 29.55 -23.21 13.39
CA VAL A 187 30.86 -22.61 13.67
C VAL A 187 31.77 -22.78 12.44
N GLY A 188 32.05 -21.67 11.72
CA GLY A 188 33.06 -21.65 10.66
C GLY A 188 32.69 -21.04 9.30
N GLN A 189 31.49 -20.46 9.12
CA GLN A 189 31.14 -19.78 7.85
C GLN A 189 31.21 -18.24 7.88
N SER A 190 31.38 -17.66 6.69
CA SER A 190 31.57 -16.23 6.41
C SER A 190 30.47 -15.33 7.00
N LYS A 191 30.83 -14.12 7.46
CA LYS A 191 29.91 -13.09 7.98
C LYS A 191 28.71 -12.82 7.05
N TRP A 192 28.89 -12.99 5.73
CA TRP A 192 27.83 -12.82 4.73
C TRP A 192 26.77 -13.92 4.76
N TYR A 193 27.16 -15.15 5.13
CA TYR A 193 26.23 -16.26 5.31
C TYR A 193 25.41 -16.09 6.59
N ASN A 194 26.04 -15.64 7.68
CA ASN A 194 25.31 -15.32 8.91
C ASN A 194 24.36 -14.11 8.74
N LEU A 195 24.71 -13.15 7.88
CA LEU A 195 23.82 -12.03 7.53
C LEU A 195 22.64 -12.46 6.64
N CYS A 196 22.81 -13.49 5.79
CA CYS A 196 21.75 -13.99 4.90
C CYS A 196 20.87 -15.07 5.53
N CYS A 197 21.43 -15.89 6.44
CA CYS A 197 20.86 -17.16 6.86
C CYS A 197 20.77 -17.34 8.39
N VAL A 198 20.87 -16.27 9.19
CA VAL A 198 20.60 -16.34 10.64
C VAL A 198 19.60 -15.24 10.97
N GLY A 199 18.41 -15.64 11.45
CA GLY A 199 17.41 -14.72 11.98
C GLY A 199 17.89 -14.16 13.31
N GLY A 200 17.63 -12.87 13.56
CA GLY A 200 17.91 -12.23 14.84
C GLY A 200 16.82 -12.50 15.87
#